data_AF-A0A1B9Y5I8-F1
#
_entry.id   AF-A0A1B9Y5I8-F1
#
_cell.length_a   1.000
_cell.length_b   1.000
_cell.length_c   1.000
_cell.angle_alpha   90.00
_cell.angle_beta   90.00
_cell.angle_gamma   90.00
#
_symmetry.space_group_name_H-M   'P 1'
#
loop_
_entity.id
_entity.type
_entity.pdbx_description
1 polymer ?
#
loop_
_entity_poly.entity_id
_entity_poly.type
_entity_poly.pdbx_seq_one_letter_code
_entity_poly.pdbx_strand_id
1 'polypeptide(L)'
;MSINKTLSEENTQPVHPNYKKAAELLYISGFLGIGNLIWKYDTLENELQIFIAIIVLAFGFVLAYVTSKGIEWFKYILLALFAFGLISIPFIISDILNEPVVGIINIVQTILQIYALVLLFKIPKTVNPNQSDQKN
;
A
#
# COMPACT_ATOMS: atom_id res chain seq x y z
N MET A 1 14.77 31.55 37.10
CA MET A 1 13.50 31.04 36.56
C MET A 1 13.82 30.08 35.43
N SER A 2 13.95 28.80 35.76
CA SER A 2 14.27 27.71 34.82
C SER A 2 12.98 27.27 34.13
N ILE A 3 12.82 27.61 32.86
CA ILE A 3 11.72 27.11 32.05
C ILE A 3 12.04 25.65 31.72
N ASN A 4 11.38 24.74 32.43
CA ASN A 4 11.36 23.31 32.12
C ASN A 4 10.78 23.12 30.71
N LYS A 5 11.68 22.97 29.74
CA LYS A 5 11.34 22.50 28.41
C LYS A 5 11.14 20.99 28.51
N THR A 6 10.01 20.54 29.06
CA THR A 6 9.52 19.19 28.82
C THR A 6 9.04 19.15 27.36
N LEU A 7 10.01 19.08 26.43
CA LEU A 7 9.76 18.44 25.16
C LEU A 7 9.33 17.03 25.53
N SER A 8 8.06 16.74 25.33
CA SER A 8 7.59 15.39 25.11
C SER A 8 8.49 14.77 24.06
N GLU A 9 9.47 13.99 24.51
CA GLU A 9 10.11 12.99 23.68
C GLU A 9 8.99 12.01 23.32
N GLU A 10 8.29 12.33 22.22
CA GLU A 10 7.56 11.34 21.44
C GLU A 10 8.59 10.23 21.24
N ASN A 11 8.36 9.08 21.88
CA ASN A 11 9.16 7.88 21.72
C ASN A 11 8.99 7.42 20.26
N THR A 12 9.59 8.13 19.31
CA THR A 12 9.65 7.74 17.91
C THR A 12 10.67 6.62 17.82
N GLN A 13 10.25 5.44 18.29
CA GLN A 13 10.89 4.19 17.93
C GLN A 13 11.10 4.23 16.40
N PRO A 14 12.33 4.03 15.92
CA PRO A 14 12.60 4.14 14.50
C PRO A 14 11.73 3.14 13.73
N VAL A 15 10.92 3.66 12.80
CA VAL A 15 10.04 2.85 11.97
C VAL A 15 10.88 1.79 11.25
N HIS A 16 10.49 0.52 11.38
CA HIS A 16 11.23 -0.59 10.78
C HIS A 16 11.42 -0.36 9.25
N PRO A 17 12.64 -0.54 8.69
CA PRO A 17 12.93 -0.21 7.29
C PRO A 17 11.99 -0.86 6.26
N ASN A 18 11.47 -2.05 6.56
CA ASN A 18 10.51 -2.73 5.69
C ASN A 18 9.21 -1.94 5.48
N TYR A 19 8.76 -1.09 6.42
CA TYR A 19 7.60 -0.23 6.18
C TYR A 19 7.87 0.79 5.07
N LYS A 20 9.07 1.41 5.08
CA LYS A 20 9.48 2.34 4.04
C LYS A 20 9.60 1.65 2.69
N LYS A 21 10.28 0.50 2.65
CA LYS A 21 10.41 -0.31 1.43
C LYS A 21 9.05 -0.78 0.89
N ALA A 22 8.14 -1.22 1.76
CA ALA A 22 6.80 -1.59 1.34
C ALA A 22 6.03 -0.38 0.78
N ALA A 23 6.12 0.78 1.42
CA ALA A 23 5.51 2.01 0.92
C ALA A 23 6.07 2.42 -0.45
N GLU A 24 7.38 2.32 -0.66
CA GLU A 24 8.02 2.60 -1.96
C GLU A 24 7.48 1.70 -3.07
N LEU A 25 7.32 0.39 -2.81
CA LEU A 25 6.70 -0.54 -3.77
C LEU A 25 5.25 -0.16 -4.08
N LEU A 26 4.48 0.29 -3.08
CA LEU A 26 3.10 0.76 -3.27
C LEU A 26 3.06 2.09 -4.05
N TYR A 27 4.00 3.01 -3.83
CA TYR A 27 4.12 4.22 -4.63
C TYR A 27 4.45 3.91 -6.08
N ILE A 28 5.41 3.02 -6.34
CA ILE A 28 5.74 2.56 -7.70
C ILE A 28 4.50 1.92 -8.35
N SER A 29 3.75 1.11 -7.62
CA SER A 29 2.46 0.56 -8.07
C SER A 29 1.45 1.66 -8.39
N GLY A 30 1.35 2.70 -7.56
CA GLY A 30 0.49 3.86 -7.82
C GLY A 30 0.89 4.64 -9.09
N PHE A 31 2.18 4.85 -9.32
CA PHE A 31 2.68 5.48 -10.54
C PHE A 31 2.40 4.65 -11.80
N LEU A 32 2.52 3.32 -11.71
CA LEU A 32 2.09 2.43 -12.78
C LEU A 32 0.59 2.57 -13.07
N GLY A 33 -0.23 2.78 -12.04
CA GLY A 33 -1.66 3.07 -12.20
C GLY A 33 -1.93 4.38 -12.95
N ILE A 34 -1.14 5.43 -12.69
CA ILE A 34 -1.20 6.68 -13.47
C ILE A 34 -0.85 6.40 -14.93
N GLY A 35 0.23 5.64 -15.18
CA GLY A 35 0.60 5.22 -16.53
C GLY A 35 -0.52 4.46 -17.25
N ASN A 36 -1.21 3.57 -16.53
CA ASN A 36 -2.33 2.80 -17.05
C ASN A 36 -3.52 3.72 -17.41
N LEU A 37 -3.82 4.71 -16.57
CA LEU A 37 -4.87 5.69 -16.83
C LEU A 37 -4.57 6.54 -18.08
N ILE A 38 -3.33 7.00 -18.23
CA ILE A 38 -2.90 7.76 -19.42
C ILE A 38 -3.00 6.87 -20.66
N TRP A 39 -2.58 5.61 -20.58
CA TRP A 39 -2.65 4.66 -21.70
C TRP A 39 -4.09 4.38 -22.13
N LYS A 40 -5.00 4.21 -21.18
CA LYS A 40 -6.43 3.98 -21.46
C LYS A 40 -7.23 5.26 -21.69
N TYR A 41 -6.60 6.45 -21.70
CA TYR A 41 -7.36 7.71 -21.74
C TYR A 41 -8.30 7.80 -22.95
N ASP A 42 -7.83 7.38 -24.13
CA ASP A 42 -8.62 7.42 -25.37
C ASP A 42 -9.77 6.38 -25.39
N THR A 43 -9.75 5.39 -24.51
CA THR A 43 -10.80 4.35 -24.39
C THR A 43 -11.79 4.62 -23.26
N LEU A 44 -11.61 5.72 -22.50
CA LEU A 44 -12.54 6.13 -21.45
C LEU A 44 -13.69 6.93 -22.05
N GLU A 45 -14.82 6.26 -22.25
CA GLU A 45 -16.00 6.84 -22.91
C GLU A 45 -16.81 7.79 -22.00
N ASN A 46 -16.52 7.83 -20.70
CA ASN A 46 -17.35 8.55 -19.71
C ASN A 46 -16.50 9.28 -18.65
N GLU A 47 -16.80 10.56 -18.43
CA GLU A 47 -16.20 11.43 -17.40
C GLU A 47 -16.27 10.82 -15.98
N LEU A 48 -17.34 10.07 -15.68
CA LEU A 48 -17.50 9.37 -14.41
C LEU A 48 -16.43 8.29 -14.22
N GLN A 49 -16.03 7.58 -15.29
CA GLN A 49 -14.99 6.55 -15.20
C GLN A 49 -13.62 7.18 -14.90
N ILE A 50 -13.32 8.32 -15.54
CA ILE A 50 -12.09 9.08 -15.28
C ILE A 50 -12.07 9.55 -13.82
N PHE A 51 -13.19 10.10 -13.34
CA PHE A 51 -13.30 10.57 -11.96
C PHE A 51 -13.09 9.43 -10.93
N ILE A 52 -13.73 8.28 -11.16
CA ILE A 52 -13.54 7.10 -10.30
C ILE A 52 -12.08 6.64 -10.34
N ALA A 53 -11.46 6.60 -11.52
CA ALA A 53 -10.06 6.19 -11.66
C ALA A 53 -9.11 7.11 -10.87
N ILE A 54 -9.34 8.43 -10.91
CA ILE A 54 -8.55 9.40 -10.13
C ILE A 54 -8.71 9.15 -8.62
N ILE A 55 -9.94 8.89 -8.14
CA ILE A 55 -10.18 8.58 -6.72
C ILE A 55 -9.44 7.30 -6.32
N VAL A 56 -9.51 6.24 -7.13
CA VAL A 56 -8.82 4.97 -6.86
C VAL A 56 -7.31 5.15 -6.82
N LEU A 57 -6.75 5.96 -7.73
CA LEU A 57 -5.32 6.30 -7.71
C LEU A 57 -4.96 7.05 -6.43
N ALA A 58 -5.69 8.11 -6.09
CA ALA A 58 -5.47 8.88 -4.87
C ALA A 58 -5.54 7.98 -3.62
N PHE A 59 -6.51 7.07 -3.56
CA PHE A 59 -6.62 6.09 -2.50
C PHE A 59 -5.37 5.20 -2.40
N GLY A 60 -4.84 4.71 -3.52
CA GLY A 60 -3.58 3.95 -3.55
C GLY A 60 -2.39 4.72 -2.96
N PHE A 61 -2.25 6.01 -3.29
CA PHE A 61 -1.22 6.89 -2.70
C PHE A 61 -1.42 7.10 -1.20
N VAL A 62 -2.67 7.24 -0.74
CA VAL A 62 -2.98 7.31 0.70
C VAL A 62 -2.56 6.02 1.41
N LEU A 63 -2.82 4.85 0.84
CA LEU A 63 -2.37 3.57 1.41
C LEU A 63 -0.84 3.49 1.49
N ALA A 64 -0.12 3.92 0.45
CA ALA A 64 1.34 3.99 0.47
C ALA A 64 1.85 4.93 1.58
N TYR A 65 1.23 6.11 1.72
CA TYR A 65 1.56 7.07 2.77
C TYR A 65 1.32 6.50 4.17
N VAL A 66 0.16 5.89 4.44
CA VAL A 66 -0.14 5.30 5.75
C VAL A 66 0.80 4.13 6.06
N THR A 67 1.17 3.32 5.05
CA THR A 67 2.17 2.25 5.20
C THR A 67 3.52 2.82 5.65
N SER A 68 3.93 3.98 5.11
CA SER A 68 5.21 4.62 5.46
C SER A 68 5.30 5.07 6.93
N LYS A 69 4.15 5.21 7.62
CA LYS A 69 4.07 5.61 9.04
C LYS A 69 4.34 4.46 10.02
N GLY A 70 4.47 3.22 9.55
CA GLY A 70 4.83 2.10 10.43
C GLY A 70 3.71 1.56 11.30
N ILE A 71 2.46 1.83 10.93
CA ILE A 71 1.28 1.39 11.69
C ILE A 71 1.14 -0.14 11.59
N GLU A 72 1.33 -0.86 12.68
CA GLU A 72 1.44 -2.32 12.65
C GLU A 72 0.18 -3.04 12.14
N TRP A 73 -1.00 -2.60 12.58
CA TRP A 73 -2.26 -3.24 12.18
C TRP A 73 -2.63 -2.98 10.71
N PHE A 74 -2.00 -1.98 10.09
CA PHE A 74 -2.31 -1.59 8.71
C PHE A 74 -2.00 -2.67 7.68
N LYS A 75 -1.05 -3.57 7.98
CA LYS A 75 -0.75 -4.74 7.12
C LYS A 75 -1.96 -5.66 6.90
N TYR A 76 -2.89 -5.71 7.87
CA TYR A 76 -4.12 -6.50 7.75
C TYR A 76 -5.16 -5.82 6.86
N ILE A 77 -5.25 -4.47 6.88
CA ILE A 77 -6.10 -3.74 5.93
C ILE A 77 -5.60 -3.97 4.52
N LEU A 78 -4.29 -3.80 4.28
CA LEU A 78 -3.71 -4.03 2.95
C LEU A 78 -3.94 -5.46 2.47
N LEU A 79 -3.83 -6.44 3.37
CA LEU A 79 -4.10 -7.84 3.03
C LEU A 79 -5.57 -8.05 2.62
N ALA A 80 -6.51 -7.46 3.37
CA ALA A 80 -7.93 -7.55 3.04
C ALA A 80 -8.25 -6.88 1.69
N LEU A 81 -7.73 -5.66 1.46
CA LEU A 81 -7.89 -4.95 0.20
C LEU A 81 -7.28 -5.72 -0.98
N PHE A 82 -6.10 -6.30 -0.79
CA PHE A 82 -5.47 -7.16 -1.78
C PHE A 82 -6.33 -8.39 -2.10
N ALA A 83 -6.89 -9.05 -1.09
CA ALA A 83 -7.80 -10.18 -1.28
C ALA A 83 -9.07 -9.79 -2.05
N PHE A 84 -9.66 -8.62 -1.78
CA PHE A 84 -10.75 -8.09 -2.61
C PHE A 84 -10.31 -7.81 -4.05
N GLY A 85 -9.09 -7.28 -4.23
CA GLY A 85 -8.49 -7.09 -5.55
C GLY A 85 -8.35 -8.39 -6.34
N LEU A 86 -8.10 -9.54 -5.70
CA LEU A 86 -8.03 -10.82 -6.41
C LEU A 86 -9.35 -11.25 -7.07
N ILE A 87 -10.49 -10.69 -6.66
CA ILE A 87 -11.77 -10.91 -7.34
C ILE A 87 -11.71 -10.37 -8.78
N SER A 88 -10.84 -9.39 -9.07
CA SER A 88 -10.69 -8.82 -10.40
C SER A 88 -9.76 -9.61 -11.33
N ILE A 89 -9.23 -10.76 -10.92
CA ILE A 89 -8.32 -11.59 -11.73
C ILE A 89 -8.90 -11.96 -13.12
N PRO A 90 -10.20 -12.31 -13.27
CA PRO A 90 -10.75 -12.58 -14.60
C PRO A 90 -10.63 -11.40 -15.57
N PHE A 91 -10.73 -10.17 -15.06
CA PHE A 91 -10.53 -8.97 -15.87
C PHE A 91 -9.07 -8.79 -16.29
N ILE A 92 -8.11 -9.15 -15.43
CA ILE A 92 -6.67 -9.13 -15.78
C ILE A 92 -6.38 -10.10 -16.92
N ILE A 93 -6.98 -11.29 -16.92
CA ILE A 93 -6.84 -12.26 -18.02
C ILE A 93 -7.39 -11.67 -19.33
N SER A 94 -8.54 -10.99 -19.27
CA SER A 94 -9.11 -10.31 -20.43
C SER A 94 -8.20 -9.17 -20.93
N ASP A 95 -7.65 -8.36 -20.03
CA ASP A 95 -6.72 -7.28 -20.38
C ASP A 95 -5.47 -7.83 -21.08
N ILE A 96 -4.90 -8.97 -20.64
CA ILE A 96 -3.71 -9.56 -21.31
C ILE A 96 -3.97 -9.91 -22.78
N LEU A 97 -5.19 -10.37 -23.09
CA LEU A 97 -5.55 -10.81 -24.44
C LEU A 97 -5.92 -9.64 -25.36
N ASN A 98 -6.61 -8.63 -24.82
CA ASN A 98 -7.17 -7.53 -25.61
C ASN A 98 -6.30 -6.26 -25.56
N GLU A 99 -5.63 -6.01 -24.44
CA GLU A 99 -4.82 -4.82 -24.16
C GLU A 99 -3.49 -5.22 -23.47
N PRO A 100 -2.54 -5.85 -24.21
CA PRO A 100 -1.37 -6.50 -23.60
C PRO A 100 -0.53 -5.59 -22.70
N VAL A 101 -0.42 -4.30 -23.02
CA VAL A 101 0.29 -3.30 -22.21
C VAL A 101 -0.34 -3.14 -20.83
N VAL A 102 -1.67 -3.02 -20.79
CA VAL A 102 -2.45 -2.93 -19.55
C VAL A 102 -2.31 -4.22 -18.74
N GLY A 103 -2.41 -5.37 -19.42
CA GLY A 103 -2.24 -6.68 -18.79
C GLY A 103 -0.88 -6.81 -18.08
N ILE A 104 0.22 -6.39 -18.74
CA ILE A 104 1.56 -6.39 -18.15
C ILE A 104 1.64 -5.44 -16.94
N ILE A 105 1.10 -4.22 -17.06
CA ILE A 105 1.08 -3.26 -15.95
C ILE A 105 0.35 -3.86 -14.73
N ASN A 106 -0.81 -4.47 -14.93
CA ASN A 106 -1.60 -5.09 -13.86
C ASN A 106 -0.85 -6.27 -13.19
N ILE A 107 -0.13 -7.10 -13.97
CA ILE A 107 0.71 -8.18 -13.44
C ILE A 107 1.84 -7.59 -12.57
N VAL A 108 2.56 -6.59 -13.08
CA VAL A 108 3.66 -5.96 -12.34
C VAL A 108 3.14 -5.31 -11.06
N GLN A 109 2.00 -4.60 -11.11
CA GLN A 109 1.37 -4.04 -9.92
C GLN A 109 1.00 -5.12 -8.90
N THR A 110 0.48 -6.26 -9.35
CA THR A 110 0.14 -7.39 -8.48
C THR A 110 1.39 -7.95 -7.79
N ILE A 111 2.49 -8.13 -8.52
CA ILE A 111 3.78 -8.59 -7.96
C ILE A 111 4.30 -7.59 -6.92
N LEU A 112 4.28 -6.28 -7.21
CA LEU A 112 4.71 -5.24 -6.28
C LEU A 112 3.88 -5.24 -4.99
N GLN A 113 2.56 -5.38 -5.09
CA GLN A 113 1.67 -5.43 -3.94
C GLN A 113 1.89 -6.68 -3.07
N ILE A 114 2.08 -7.85 -3.69
CA ILE A 114 2.45 -9.08 -2.98
C ILE A 114 3.77 -8.86 -2.24
N TYR A 115 4.77 -8.29 -2.90
CA TYR A 115 6.08 -8.09 -2.27
C TYR A 115 6.03 -7.08 -1.12
N ALA A 116 5.24 -6.00 -1.26
CA ALA A 116 4.98 -5.08 -0.16
C ALA A 116 4.34 -5.78 1.05
N LEU A 117 3.34 -6.64 0.83
CA LEU A 117 2.73 -7.44 1.90
C LEU A 117 3.74 -8.36 2.58
N VAL A 118 4.57 -9.08 1.81
CA VAL A 118 5.62 -9.95 2.37
C VAL A 118 6.56 -9.15 3.27
N LEU A 119 6.98 -7.95 2.85
CA LEU A 119 7.84 -7.09 3.66
C LEU A 119 7.18 -6.66 4.98
N LEU A 120 5.88 -6.33 4.94
CA LEU A 120 5.13 -5.93 6.13
C LEU A 120 4.93 -7.09 7.12
N PHE A 121 4.69 -8.31 6.64
CA PHE A 121 4.54 -9.48 7.49
C PHE A 121 5.87 -10.05 8.00
N LYS A 122 6.99 -9.70 7.37
CA LYS A 122 8.34 -10.05 7.85
C LYS A 122 8.79 -9.21 9.07
N ILE A 123 8.07 -8.14 9.39
CA ILE A 123 8.40 -7.28 10.53
C ILE A 123 8.12 -8.05 11.84
N PRO A 124 9.11 -8.19 12.73
CA PRO A 124 8.92 -8.89 14.00
C PRO A 124 7.87 -8.16 14.84
N LYS A 125 7.03 -8.93 15.54
CA LYS A 125 6.09 -8.36 16.52
C LYS A 125 6.90 -7.69 17.63
N THR A 126 6.55 -6.47 17.98
CA THR A 126 7.11 -5.84 19.18
C THR A 126 6.61 -6.61 20.39
N VAL A 127 7.49 -7.43 21.00
CA VAL A 127 7.19 -8.10 22.27
C VAL A 127 7.14 -7.00 23.32
N ASN A 128 5.96 -6.75 23.89
CA ASN A 128 5.81 -5.80 24.98
C ASN A 128 6.43 -6.44 26.25
N PRO A 129 7.53 -5.88 26.80
CA PRO A 129 8.21 -6.48 27.97
C PRO A 129 7.31 -6.53 29.21
N ASN A 130 6.21 -5.77 29.26
CA ASN A 130 5.29 -5.78 30.40
C ASN A 130 4.30 -6.96 30.38
N GLN A 131 4.37 -7.87 29.39
CA GLN A 131 3.53 -9.08 29.34
C GLN A 131 4.21 -10.33 29.92
N SER A 132 5.51 -10.31 30.21
CA SER A 132 6.20 -11.46 30.84
C SER A 132 5.94 -11.59 32.34
N ASP A 133 5.51 -10.51 33.00
CA ASP A 133 5.50 -10.43 34.46
C ASP A 133 4.13 -10.76 35.09
N GLN A 134 3.10 -11.03 34.27
CA GLN A 134 1.76 -11.39 34.76
C GLN A 134 1.45 -12.90 34.70
N LYS A 135 2.49 -13.72 34.55
CA LYS A 135 2.36 -15.17 34.55
C LYS A 135 3.20 -15.79 35.66
N ASN A 136 2.87 -15.47 36.91
CA ASN A 136 3.20 -16.24 38.11
C ASN A 136 2.13 -16.03 39.18
#